data_AF-A0AAV6PEJ9-F1
#
_entry.id   AF-A0AAV6PEJ9-F1
#
_cell.length_a   1.000
_cell.length_b   1.000
_cell.length_c   1.000
_cell.angle_alpha   90.00
_cell.angle_beta   90.00
_cell.angle_gamma   90.00
#
_symmetry.space_group_name_H-M   'P 1'
#
loop_
_entity.id
_entity.type
_entity.pdbx_description
1 polymer ?
#
loop_
_entity_poly.entity_id
_entity_poly.type
_entity_poly.pdbx_seq_one_letter_code
_entity_poly.pdbx_strand_id
1 'polypeptide(L)'
;GIVEVQGYVFVSHVSVSMVPLDNLRIIRGSQLYNSSYALAVMDNTLSGQGLRTLRLRSLTEILSGGVYIWGNPQLCFPDPQNIIWRDELNEKNFHERQYRLQPRASQCPPCYPACGKSCWGETAQDCQSLTRIKCGSGCQRCKGPLPNDCCHQQCAAGCTGPKDSDCLACHHFNDSGVCKDNCPLPTIYDPISFQLKPNPNRKFNFGATCVKTCPYNYLAMDMACTLNCPMANQEVIISHPDGSETQKCEKCDNCHKVCYGLGIDNLGIMDNHGITMVTSSNVDQFNKCKKIYGSLAFLPQSFARDHVTNTSALTLEQLNSFRNLEEITGYLYIDAWPEEWTDLSVFENLKVIRGRSLYK
;
A
#
# COMPACT_ATOMS: atom_id res chain seq x y z
N GLY A 1 16.45 7.53 -0.03
CA GLY A 1 15.53 7.53 -1.18
C GLY A 1 14.62 6.31 -1.11
N ILE A 2 13.56 6.27 -1.93
CA ILE A 2 12.59 5.16 -1.98
C ILE A 2 13.27 3.92 -2.59
N VAL A 3 13.17 2.76 -1.94
CA VAL A 3 13.76 1.48 -2.40
C VAL A 3 12.71 0.43 -2.73
N GLU A 4 11.57 0.45 -2.05
CA GLU A 4 10.52 -0.54 -2.18
C GLU A 4 9.16 0.16 -2.11
N VAL A 5 8.23 -0.28 -2.95
CA VAL A 5 6.82 0.14 -2.91
C VAL A 5 5.95 -1.10 -2.74
N GLN A 6 5.19 -1.13 -1.65
CA GLN A 6 4.30 -2.24 -1.32
C GLN A 6 3.09 -2.35 -2.27
N GLY A 7 2.49 -1.20 -2.62
CA GLY A 7 1.34 -1.11 -3.52
C GLY A 7 1.79 -0.95 -4.98
N TYR A 8 1.33 0.14 -5.60
CA TYR A 8 1.65 0.53 -6.97
C TYR A 8 2.34 1.91 -6.99
N VAL A 9 3.00 2.21 -8.11
CA VAL A 9 3.55 3.53 -8.44
C VAL A 9 2.65 4.17 -9.48
N PHE A 10 2.09 5.34 -9.16
CA PHE A 10 1.27 6.13 -10.06
C PHE A 10 1.85 7.52 -10.26
N VAL A 11 2.19 7.86 -11.50
CA VAL A 11 2.74 9.16 -11.90
C VAL A 11 1.82 9.72 -12.96
N SER A 12 1.04 10.73 -12.61
CA SER A 12 0.06 11.29 -13.54
C SER A 12 -0.12 12.80 -13.37
N HIS A 13 -0.43 13.47 -14.48
CA HIS A 13 -0.68 14.91 -14.55
C HIS A 13 0.48 15.76 -14.00
N VAL A 14 1.72 15.28 -14.07
CA VAL A 14 2.90 16.08 -13.67
C VAL A 14 3.49 16.86 -14.83
N SER A 15 3.95 18.08 -14.54
CA SER A 15 4.65 18.95 -15.50
C SER A 15 6.18 18.88 -15.40
N VAL A 16 6.72 18.14 -14.41
CA VAL A 16 8.16 18.01 -14.20
C VAL A 16 8.83 17.24 -15.33
N SER A 17 10.05 17.61 -15.67
CA SER A 17 10.83 16.93 -16.71
C SER A 17 11.40 15.58 -16.25
N MET A 18 11.59 15.39 -14.95
CA MET A 18 12.24 14.21 -14.39
C MET A 18 11.60 13.76 -13.08
N VAL A 19 11.39 12.45 -12.95
CA VAL A 19 11.01 11.79 -11.71
C VAL A 19 12.15 10.84 -11.30
N PRO A 20 12.97 11.19 -10.29
CA PRO A 20 14.20 10.47 -9.94
C PRO A 20 13.96 9.35 -8.91
N LEU A 21 13.40 8.22 -9.36
CA LEU A 21 13.18 7.02 -8.53
C LEU A 21 14.37 6.05 -8.61
N ASP A 22 15.57 6.60 -8.47
CA ASP A 22 16.84 5.93 -8.77
C ASP A 22 17.09 4.64 -7.98
N ASN A 23 16.63 4.63 -6.74
CA ASN A 23 16.85 3.53 -5.81
C ASN A 23 15.67 2.56 -5.75
N LEU A 24 14.54 2.87 -6.42
CA LEU A 24 13.36 2.02 -6.40
C LEU A 24 13.72 0.71 -7.09
N ARG A 25 13.68 -0.37 -6.32
CA ARG A 25 14.18 -1.69 -6.72
C ARG A 25 13.06 -2.68 -6.97
N ILE A 26 11.99 -2.58 -6.20
CA ILE A 26 10.88 -3.52 -6.23
C ILE A 26 9.54 -2.81 -6.04
N ILE A 27 8.56 -3.20 -6.87
CA ILE A 27 7.14 -2.88 -6.68
C ILE A 27 6.40 -4.18 -6.40
N ARG A 28 5.82 -4.33 -5.21
CA ARG A 28 5.20 -5.60 -4.81
C ARG A 28 3.81 -5.82 -5.39
N GLY A 29 3.06 -4.75 -5.67
CA GLY A 29 1.74 -4.84 -6.29
C GLY A 29 0.68 -5.48 -5.38
N SER A 30 0.74 -5.25 -4.06
CA SER A 30 -0.33 -5.69 -3.15
C SER A 30 -1.63 -4.88 -3.32
N GLN A 31 -1.52 -3.73 -3.96
CA GLN A 31 -2.61 -2.92 -4.49
C GLN A 31 -2.24 -2.56 -5.92
N LEU A 32 -3.22 -2.48 -6.82
CA LEU A 32 -3.00 -2.20 -8.23
C LEU A 32 -3.86 -1.00 -8.67
N TYR A 33 -3.27 -0.13 -9.49
CA TYR A 33 -4.03 0.92 -10.18
C TYR A 33 -4.97 0.28 -11.21
N ASN A 34 -6.23 0.71 -11.19
CA ASN A 34 -7.30 0.14 -12.03
C ASN A 34 -7.35 -1.40 -11.96
N SER A 35 -7.06 -1.97 -10.78
CA SER A 35 -7.01 -3.41 -10.53
C SER A 35 -6.06 -4.21 -11.43
N SER A 36 -5.13 -3.57 -12.13
CA SER A 36 -4.28 -4.25 -13.12
C SER A 36 -2.82 -3.79 -13.13
N TYR A 37 -2.52 -2.54 -12.79
CA TYR A 37 -1.18 -1.98 -13.00
C TYR A 37 -0.45 -1.69 -11.69
N ALA A 38 0.77 -2.20 -11.58
CA ALA A 38 1.68 -1.88 -10.48
C ALA A 38 2.55 -0.67 -10.78
N LEU A 39 2.80 -0.37 -12.07
CA LEU A 39 3.41 0.87 -12.52
C LEU A 39 2.47 1.53 -13.53
N ALA A 40 1.98 2.73 -13.23
CA ALA A 40 1.12 3.51 -14.11
C ALA A 40 1.67 4.93 -14.26
N VAL A 41 1.98 5.32 -15.49
CA VAL A 41 2.61 6.60 -15.85
C VAL A 41 1.78 7.22 -16.97
N MET A 42 0.96 8.21 -16.65
CA MET A 42 0.01 8.71 -17.63
C MET A 42 -0.30 10.19 -17.62
N ASP A 43 -0.50 10.74 -18.81
CA ASP A 43 -0.97 12.12 -19.02
C ASP A 43 -0.06 13.17 -18.37
N ASN A 44 1.27 12.92 -18.36
CA ASN A 44 2.26 13.82 -17.77
C ASN A 44 2.71 14.89 -18.76
N THR A 45 1.77 15.77 -19.14
CA THR A 45 2.02 16.92 -20.01
C THR A 45 1.15 18.10 -19.61
N LEU A 46 1.73 19.29 -19.55
CA LEU A 46 1.07 20.56 -19.31
C LEU A 46 1.69 21.63 -20.20
N SER A 47 0.88 22.23 -21.08
CA SER A 47 1.29 23.33 -21.96
C SER A 47 2.57 23.07 -22.77
N GLY A 48 2.74 21.84 -23.28
CA GLY A 48 3.89 21.44 -24.08
C GLY A 48 5.13 21.02 -23.28
N GLN A 49 5.13 21.19 -21.95
CA GLN A 49 6.13 20.63 -21.04
C GLN A 49 5.61 19.35 -20.39
N GLY A 50 6.49 18.45 -19.98
CA GLY A 50 6.07 17.18 -19.42
C GLY A 50 7.23 16.26 -19.10
N LEU A 51 6.88 15.07 -18.63
CA LEU A 51 7.83 14.06 -18.19
C LEU A 51 8.72 13.61 -19.35
N ARG A 52 10.03 13.90 -19.26
CA ARG A 52 11.06 13.43 -20.20
C ARG A 52 11.77 12.18 -19.69
N THR A 53 11.96 12.06 -18.37
CA THR A 53 12.72 10.97 -17.76
C THR A 53 12.06 10.46 -16.50
N LEU A 54 11.58 9.22 -16.54
CA LEU A 54 11.25 8.44 -15.35
C LEU A 54 12.43 7.52 -15.05
N ARG A 55 13.28 7.92 -14.09
CA ARG A 55 14.53 7.20 -13.84
C ARG A 55 14.30 6.08 -12.81
N LEU A 56 14.22 4.85 -13.31
CA LEU A 56 14.00 3.63 -12.52
C LEU A 56 15.19 2.66 -12.64
N ARG A 57 16.42 3.18 -12.61
CA ARG A 57 17.64 2.41 -12.92
C ARG A 57 17.89 1.19 -12.02
N SER A 58 17.32 1.18 -10.81
CA SER A 58 17.43 0.04 -9.89
C SER A 58 16.25 -0.92 -9.94
N LEU A 59 15.18 -0.60 -10.71
CA LEU A 59 13.96 -1.41 -10.73
C LEU A 59 14.22 -2.68 -11.52
N THR A 60 14.23 -3.81 -10.82
CA THR A 60 14.45 -5.13 -11.43
C THR A 60 13.37 -6.13 -11.04
N GLU A 61 12.35 -5.72 -10.27
CA GLU A 61 11.25 -6.60 -9.84
C GLU A 61 9.90 -5.89 -9.75
N ILE A 62 8.90 -6.49 -10.39
CA ILE A 62 7.48 -6.22 -10.19
C ILE A 62 6.80 -7.56 -9.88
N LEU A 63 6.48 -7.79 -8.61
CA LEU A 63 6.00 -9.10 -8.14
C LEU A 63 4.58 -9.43 -8.66
N SER A 64 3.70 -8.44 -8.69
CA SER A 64 2.30 -8.55 -9.09
C SER A 64 1.87 -7.29 -9.84
N GLY A 65 1.06 -7.46 -10.88
CA GLY A 65 0.52 -6.36 -11.70
C GLY A 65 1.38 -5.98 -12.90
N GLY A 66 0.75 -5.23 -13.80
CA GLY A 66 1.30 -4.82 -15.09
C GLY A 66 1.90 -3.41 -15.12
N VAL A 67 2.26 -2.98 -16.33
CA VAL A 67 2.87 -1.66 -16.62
C VAL A 67 2.02 -0.87 -17.62
N TYR A 68 1.58 0.32 -17.23
CA TYR A 68 0.84 1.26 -18.06
C TYR A 68 1.67 2.52 -18.26
N ILE A 69 2.07 2.82 -19.50
CA ILE A 69 2.76 4.05 -19.86
C ILE A 69 2.08 4.62 -21.11
N TRP A 70 1.26 5.65 -20.94
CA TRP A 70 0.47 6.25 -22.03
C TRP A 70 0.20 7.74 -21.81
N GLY A 71 0.14 8.56 -22.85
CA GLY A 71 -0.17 9.98 -22.71
C GLY A 71 1.02 10.84 -22.22
N ASN A 72 2.26 10.40 -22.44
CA ASN A 72 3.48 11.12 -22.05
C ASN A 72 4.26 11.58 -23.29
N PRO A 73 3.83 12.62 -24.03
CA PRO A 73 4.37 12.94 -25.35
C PRO A 73 5.85 13.36 -25.35
N GLN A 74 6.42 13.79 -24.23
CA GLN A 74 7.82 14.19 -24.09
C GLN A 74 8.73 13.07 -23.55
N LEU A 75 8.20 11.88 -23.24
CA LEU A 75 8.93 10.80 -22.56
C LEU A 75 10.05 10.23 -23.46
N CYS A 76 11.29 10.42 -23.03
CA CYS A 76 12.49 9.87 -23.66
C CYS A 76 13.01 8.62 -22.97
N PHE A 77 12.98 8.61 -21.63
CA PHE A 77 13.55 7.54 -20.82
C PHE A 77 12.56 7.12 -19.71
N PRO A 78 12.34 5.82 -19.51
CA PRO A 78 12.74 4.75 -20.42
C PRO A 78 12.11 4.92 -21.81
N ASP A 79 12.70 4.27 -22.81
CA ASP A 79 11.93 3.94 -24.01
C ASP A 79 10.95 2.81 -23.63
N PRO A 80 9.63 3.08 -23.57
CA PRO A 80 8.70 2.11 -23.02
C PRO A 80 8.69 0.79 -23.80
N GLN A 81 8.95 0.81 -25.10
CA GLN A 81 8.90 -0.36 -25.97
C GLN A 81 10.24 -1.11 -26.06
N ASN A 82 11.36 -0.46 -25.72
CA ASN A 82 12.68 -1.08 -25.75
C ASN A 82 13.17 -1.56 -24.37
N ILE A 83 12.54 -1.17 -23.26
CA ILE A 83 12.76 -1.84 -21.97
C ILE A 83 12.29 -3.29 -22.06
N ILE A 84 13.12 -4.19 -21.56
CA ILE A 84 12.84 -5.62 -21.57
C ILE A 84 12.00 -5.97 -20.34
N TRP A 85 10.73 -5.56 -20.32
CA TRP A 85 9.81 -5.72 -19.17
C TRP A 85 9.64 -7.16 -18.67
N ARG A 86 9.96 -8.14 -19.52
CA ARG A 86 10.00 -9.55 -19.12
C ARG A 86 11.09 -9.92 -18.13
N ASP A 87 12.06 -9.03 -17.90
CA ASP A 87 13.03 -9.20 -16.84
C ASP A 87 12.48 -8.68 -15.50
N GLU A 88 11.75 -7.57 -15.49
CA GLU A 88 11.14 -7.02 -14.27
C GLU A 88 9.90 -7.79 -13.80
N LEU A 89 9.02 -8.20 -14.72
CA LEU A 89 7.75 -8.84 -14.40
C LEU A 89 7.90 -10.31 -14.01
N ASN A 90 7.07 -10.77 -13.06
CA ASN A 90 6.99 -12.18 -12.70
C ASN A 90 6.42 -13.04 -13.85
N GLU A 91 6.75 -14.33 -13.91
CA GLU A 91 6.27 -15.25 -14.97
C GLU A 91 4.74 -15.38 -15.00
N LYS A 92 4.13 -15.37 -13.81
CA LYS A 92 2.69 -15.36 -13.62
C LYS A 92 2.01 -14.07 -14.14
N ASN A 93 2.82 -13.05 -14.44
CA ASN A 93 2.40 -11.75 -14.94
C ASN A 93 2.58 -11.62 -16.47
N PHE A 94 2.87 -12.70 -17.20
CA PHE A 94 2.97 -12.67 -18.67
C PHE A 94 1.64 -12.98 -19.36
N HIS A 95 0.77 -11.98 -19.45
CA HIS A 95 -0.39 -11.98 -20.34
C HIS A 95 -0.48 -10.66 -21.12
N GLU A 96 -0.95 -10.67 -22.37
CA GLU A 96 -1.04 -9.49 -23.25
C GLU A 96 -1.80 -8.29 -22.65
N ARG A 97 -2.64 -8.52 -21.63
CA ARG A 97 -3.37 -7.47 -20.90
C ARG A 97 -2.53 -6.74 -19.85
N GLN A 98 -1.27 -7.13 -19.64
CA GLN A 98 -0.45 -6.62 -18.53
C GLN A 98 0.47 -5.47 -18.91
N TYR A 99 0.56 -5.09 -20.19
CA TYR A 99 1.26 -3.86 -20.56
C TYR A 99 0.50 -3.04 -21.60
N ARG A 100 0.48 -1.73 -21.39
CA ARG A 100 0.05 -0.76 -22.39
C ARG A 100 1.12 0.31 -22.48
N LEU A 101 1.83 0.33 -23.61
CA LEU A 101 3.06 1.09 -23.79
C LEU A 101 2.95 1.97 -25.04
N GLN A 102 3.14 3.27 -24.86
CA GLN A 102 3.29 4.23 -25.96
C GLN A 102 4.69 4.14 -26.61
N PRO A 103 4.86 4.61 -27.86
CA PRO A 103 6.20 4.84 -28.40
C PRO A 103 6.94 5.94 -27.63
N ARG A 104 8.28 5.87 -27.65
CA ARG A 104 9.17 6.93 -27.18
C ARG A 104 9.00 8.20 -28.03
N ALA A 105 9.22 9.37 -27.42
CA ALA A 105 9.19 10.64 -28.14
C ALA A 105 10.28 10.71 -29.25
N SER A 106 9.97 11.39 -30.35
CA SER A 106 10.81 11.36 -31.57
C SER A 106 12.17 12.02 -31.42
N GLN A 107 12.30 13.07 -30.58
CA GLN A 107 13.53 13.84 -30.39
C GLN A 107 14.15 13.55 -29.02
N CYS A 108 14.76 12.38 -28.91
CA CYS A 108 15.38 11.92 -27.68
C CYS A 108 16.82 11.46 -27.93
N PRO A 109 17.75 11.72 -26.99
CA PRO A 109 19.11 11.22 -27.10
C PRO A 109 19.14 9.68 -27.06
N PRO A 110 20.11 9.03 -27.71
CA PRO A 110 20.26 7.58 -27.62
C PRO A 110 20.63 7.16 -26.19
N CYS A 111 20.42 5.88 -25.88
CA CYS A 111 21.02 5.30 -24.67
C CYS A 111 22.55 5.38 -24.74
N TYR A 112 23.21 5.31 -23.59
CA TYR A 112 24.66 5.14 -23.54
C TYR A 112 25.07 3.91 -24.37
N PRO A 113 26.15 3.97 -25.19
CA PRO A 113 26.46 2.93 -26.18
C PRO A 113 26.50 1.49 -25.64
N ALA A 114 26.95 1.30 -24.39
CA ALA A 114 27.02 -0.02 -23.76
C ALA A 114 25.65 -0.62 -23.39
N CYS A 115 24.58 0.19 -23.28
CA CYS A 115 23.24 -0.28 -22.92
C CYS A 115 22.46 -0.88 -24.10
N GLY A 116 22.93 -0.69 -25.34
CA GLY A 116 22.15 -0.97 -26.52
C GLY A 116 20.90 -0.07 -26.59
N LYS A 117 19.71 -0.66 -26.56
CA LYS A 117 18.41 0.07 -26.67
C LYS A 117 17.68 0.21 -25.33
N SER A 118 18.10 -0.48 -24.28
CA SER A 118 17.34 -0.61 -23.04
C SER A 118 18.01 0.18 -21.92
N CYS A 119 17.50 1.37 -21.65
CA CYS A 119 18.02 2.26 -20.62
C CYS A 119 16.91 3.10 -19.96
N TRP A 120 17.16 3.48 -18.70
CA TRP A 120 16.33 4.34 -17.87
C TRP A 120 16.74 5.82 -17.95
N GLY A 121 17.71 6.16 -18.80
CA GLY A 121 18.37 7.47 -18.88
C GLY A 121 19.56 7.45 -19.83
N GLU A 122 20.29 8.57 -19.89
CA GLU A 122 21.38 8.80 -20.87
C GLU A 122 22.74 8.24 -20.44
N THR A 123 22.92 7.98 -19.14
CA THR A 123 24.26 7.68 -18.60
C THR A 123 24.56 6.18 -18.62
N ALA A 124 25.83 5.82 -18.47
CA ALA A 124 26.25 4.43 -18.34
C ALA A 124 25.62 3.70 -17.13
N GLN A 125 25.18 4.45 -16.12
CA GLN A 125 24.51 3.91 -14.93
C GLN A 125 23.02 3.65 -15.15
N ASP A 126 22.47 4.11 -16.27
CA ASP A 126 21.05 3.97 -16.58
C ASP A 126 20.77 2.76 -17.47
N CYS A 127 21.78 1.94 -17.80
CA CYS A 127 21.54 0.69 -18.52
C CYS A 127 20.57 -0.21 -17.74
N GLN A 128 19.63 -0.84 -18.44
CA GLN A 128 18.76 -1.84 -17.81
C GLN A 128 19.61 -3.03 -17.33
N SER A 129 19.58 -3.30 -16.02
CA SER A 129 20.23 -4.47 -15.44
C SER A 129 19.30 -5.68 -15.56
N LEU A 130 19.78 -6.75 -16.16
CA LEU A 130 19.00 -7.97 -16.39
C LEU A 130 19.36 -9.01 -15.34
N THR A 131 18.36 -9.43 -14.57
CA THR A 131 18.53 -10.31 -13.41
C THR A 131 17.67 -11.57 -13.49
N ARG A 132 16.95 -11.80 -14.60
CA ARG A 132 16.14 -13.00 -14.84
C ARG A 132 16.45 -13.67 -16.17
N ILE A 133 16.35 -12.92 -17.28
CA ILE A 133 16.39 -13.53 -18.62
C ILE A 133 17.79 -13.98 -19.04
N LYS A 134 18.83 -13.46 -18.39
CA LYS A 134 20.24 -13.83 -18.64
C LYS A 134 20.75 -14.90 -17.66
N CYS A 135 19.89 -15.44 -16.81
CA CYS A 135 20.29 -16.40 -15.78
C CYS A 135 20.46 -17.82 -16.33
N GLY A 136 21.22 -18.64 -15.59
CA GLY A 136 21.26 -20.09 -15.81
C GLY A 136 19.89 -20.74 -15.59
N SER A 137 19.68 -21.90 -16.22
CA SER A 137 18.41 -22.65 -16.16
C SER A 137 17.97 -22.95 -14.73
N GLY A 138 16.69 -22.68 -14.43
CA GLY A 138 16.07 -22.97 -13.12
C GLY A 138 16.25 -21.88 -12.06
N CYS A 139 16.97 -20.80 -12.37
CA CYS A 139 17.18 -19.70 -11.44
C CYS A 139 16.11 -18.62 -11.61
N GLN A 140 15.46 -18.22 -10.51
CA GLN A 140 14.46 -17.15 -10.53
C GLN A 140 15.10 -15.77 -10.75
N ARG A 141 16.22 -15.52 -10.06
CA ARG A 141 17.05 -14.33 -10.17
C ARG A 141 18.53 -14.70 -10.18
N CYS A 142 19.37 -13.86 -10.76
CA CYS A 142 20.82 -14.04 -10.77
C CYS A 142 21.57 -12.70 -10.82
N LYS A 143 22.86 -12.75 -10.46
CA LYS A 143 23.82 -11.65 -10.65
C LYS A 143 24.62 -11.76 -11.96
N GLY A 144 24.41 -12.82 -12.73
CA GLY A 144 25.20 -13.17 -13.91
C GLY A 144 24.73 -14.47 -14.56
N PRO A 145 25.34 -14.87 -15.69
CA PRO A 145 24.86 -15.98 -16.51
C PRO A 145 25.29 -17.36 -16.02
N LEU A 146 26.25 -17.45 -15.09
CA LEU A 146 26.75 -18.75 -14.64
C LEU A 146 25.79 -19.39 -13.65
N PRO A 147 25.73 -20.73 -13.54
CA PRO A 147 24.93 -21.39 -12.50
C PRO A 147 25.25 -20.95 -11.07
N ASN A 148 26.52 -20.60 -10.80
CA ASN A 148 26.96 -20.08 -9.50
C ASN A 148 26.57 -18.61 -9.25
N ASP A 149 26.03 -17.93 -10.26
CA ASP A 149 25.50 -16.57 -10.12
C ASP A 149 24.03 -16.54 -9.69
N CYS A 150 23.41 -17.72 -9.52
CA CYS A 150 22.03 -17.80 -9.11
C CYS A 150 21.83 -17.30 -7.68
N CYS A 151 20.77 -16.51 -7.52
CA CYS A 151 20.37 -16.00 -6.22
C CYS A 151 19.61 -17.07 -5.44
N HIS A 152 19.54 -16.88 -4.11
CA HIS A 152 18.67 -17.69 -3.28
C HIS A 152 17.20 -17.55 -3.72
N GLN A 153 16.39 -18.61 -3.57
CA GLN A 153 14.98 -18.60 -3.99
C GLN A 153 14.10 -17.61 -3.21
N GLN A 154 14.56 -17.14 -2.05
CA GLN A 154 13.89 -16.09 -1.27
C GLN A 154 14.34 -14.68 -1.65
N CYS A 155 15.24 -14.53 -2.63
CA CYS A 155 15.61 -13.23 -3.18
C CYS A 155 14.61 -12.76 -4.24
N ALA A 156 14.33 -11.46 -4.21
CA ALA A 156 13.67 -10.72 -5.26
C ALA A 156 14.62 -9.65 -5.81
N ALA A 157 14.37 -9.18 -7.03
CA ALA A 157 15.17 -8.17 -7.74
C ALA A 157 16.63 -8.54 -8.07
N GLY A 158 17.25 -9.49 -7.36
CA GLY A 158 18.64 -9.91 -7.56
C GLY A 158 19.37 -10.15 -6.24
N CYS A 159 20.68 -10.34 -6.31
CA CYS A 159 21.53 -10.64 -5.15
C CYS A 159 22.97 -10.18 -5.38
N THR A 160 23.73 -10.04 -4.29
CA THR A 160 25.19 -9.89 -4.32
C THR A 160 25.93 -11.23 -4.16
N GLY A 161 25.23 -12.26 -3.69
CA GLY A 161 25.75 -13.60 -3.43
C GLY A 161 24.64 -14.64 -3.38
N PRO A 162 24.96 -15.94 -3.20
CA PRO A 162 24.00 -17.02 -3.32
C PRO A 162 23.13 -17.24 -2.06
N LYS A 163 23.43 -16.57 -0.93
CA LYS A 163 22.71 -16.79 0.33
C LYS A 163 21.43 -15.96 0.41
N ASP A 164 20.51 -16.38 1.26
CA ASP A 164 19.31 -15.64 1.63
C ASP A 164 19.58 -14.32 2.37
N SER A 165 20.79 -14.15 2.90
CA SER A 165 21.31 -12.89 3.45
C SER A 165 21.87 -11.92 2.41
N ASP A 166 22.09 -12.40 1.17
CA ASP A 166 22.78 -11.63 0.12
C ASP A 166 21.79 -11.04 -0.90
N CYS A 167 20.49 -11.11 -0.60
CA CYS A 167 19.44 -10.64 -1.49
C CYS A 167 19.38 -9.11 -1.55
N LEU A 168 19.09 -8.56 -2.73
CA LEU A 168 18.84 -7.13 -2.88
C LEU A 168 17.46 -6.69 -2.35
N ALA A 169 16.49 -7.60 -2.38
CA ALA A 169 15.19 -7.49 -1.72
C ALA A 169 14.69 -8.90 -1.37
N CYS A 170 13.84 -9.03 -0.36
CA CYS A 170 13.22 -10.33 -0.03
C CYS A 170 11.94 -10.55 -0.83
N HIS A 171 11.80 -11.75 -1.39
CA HIS A 171 10.59 -12.15 -2.11
C HIS A 171 9.36 -12.14 -1.18
N HIS A 172 9.49 -12.78 -0.01
CA HIS A 172 8.45 -12.81 1.01
C HIS A 172 8.77 -11.87 2.18
N PHE A 173 9.57 -12.32 3.16
CA PHE A 173 9.83 -11.54 4.38
C PHE A 173 11.33 -11.36 4.66
N ASN A 174 11.68 -10.16 5.09
CA ASN A 174 12.98 -9.87 5.69
C ASN A 174 12.92 -10.13 7.21
N ASP A 175 13.67 -11.14 7.67
CA ASP A 175 13.86 -11.45 9.08
C ASP A 175 15.25 -11.02 9.54
N SER A 176 15.38 -9.75 9.93
CA SER A 176 16.63 -9.19 10.46
C SER A 176 17.84 -9.36 9.52
N GLY A 177 17.63 -9.13 8.23
CA GLY A 177 18.66 -9.20 7.18
C GLY A 177 18.69 -10.52 6.40
N VAL A 178 17.86 -11.50 6.78
CA VAL A 178 17.78 -12.81 6.11
C VAL A 178 16.41 -12.96 5.46
N CYS A 179 16.36 -13.27 4.17
CA CYS A 179 15.10 -13.47 3.46
C CYS A 179 14.50 -14.85 3.72
N LYS A 180 13.27 -14.87 4.23
CA LYS A 180 12.56 -16.09 4.62
C LYS A 180 11.17 -16.15 4.01
N ASP A 181 10.69 -17.37 3.84
CA ASP A 181 9.35 -17.66 3.32
C ASP A 181 8.25 -17.23 4.29
N ASN A 182 8.47 -17.43 5.59
CA ASN A 182 7.56 -17.05 6.65
C ASN A 182 8.35 -16.48 7.83
N CYS A 183 7.74 -15.54 8.55
CA CYS A 183 8.29 -15.10 9.83
C CYS A 183 8.22 -16.24 10.87
N PRO A 184 9.10 -16.22 11.89
CA PRO A 184 9.07 -17.18 12.98
C PRO A 184 7.68 -17.36 13.59
N LEU A 185 7.14 -18.58 13.47
CA LEU A 185 5.80 -18.94 13.93
C LEU A 185 5.63 -18.78 15.45
N PRO A 186 4.40 -18.60 15.96
CA PRO A 186 4.14 -18.43 17.40
C PRO A 186 4.43 -19.69 18.23
N THR A 187 4.41 -20.87 17.61
CA THR A 187 4.70 -22.15 18.26
C THR A 187 5.77 -22.93 17.50
N ILE A 188 6.50 -23.78 18.21
CA ILE A 188 7.50 -24.71 17.68
C ILE A 188 7.17 -26.12 18.14
N TYR A 189 7.42 -27.10 17.28
CA TYR A 189 7.26 -28.52 17.62
C TYR A 189 8.47 -29.00 18.42
N ASP A 190 8.23 -29.51 19.62
CA ASP A 190 9.26 -30.17 20.43
C ASP A 190 9.25 -31.68 20.13
N PRO A 191 10.29 -32.23 19.47
CA PRO A 191 10.35 -33.64 19.14
C PRO A 191 10.54 -34.55 20.35
N ILE A 192 10.92 -34.02 21.52
CA ILE A 192 11.09 -34.80 22.75
C ILE A 192 9.74 -35.03 23.43
N SER A 193 8.94 -33.97 23.60
CA SER A 193 7.62 -34.07 24.23
C SER A 193 6.49 -34.33 23.25
N PHE A 194 6.76 -34.34 21.93
CA PHE A 194 5.77 -34.46 20.85
C PHE A 194 4.65 -33.40 20.96
N GLN A 195 4.97 -32.20 21.44
CA GLN A 195 4.02 -31.12 21.71
C GLN A 195 4.44 -29.80 21.07
N LEU A 196 3.46 -28.96 20.76
CA LEU A 196 3.69 -27.57 20.36
C LEU A 196 3.99 -26.73 21.60
N LYS A 197 5.16 -26.08 21.63
CA LYS A 197 5.57 -25.15 22.67
C LYS A 197 5.59 -23.72 22.14
N PRO A 198 5.37 -22.69 22.98
CA PRO A 198 5.53 -21.30 22.57
C PRO A 198 6.94 -21.03 22.02
N ASN A 199 7.01 -20.35 20.88
CA ASN A 199 8.28 -19.96 20.28
C ASN A 199 8.76 -18.64 20.87
N PRO A 200 9.88 -18.60 21.63
CA PRO A 200 10.42 -17.35 22.18
C PRO A 200 10.90 -16.40 21.08
N ASN A 201 11.19 -16.91 19.88
CA ASN A 201 11.65 -16.14 18.74
C ASN A 201 10.52 -15.74 17.79
N ARG A 202 9.24 -15.91 18.18
CA ARG A 202 8.10 -15.54 17.33
C ARG A 202 8.19 -14.09 16.85
N LYS A 203 7.76 -13.84 15.62
CA LYS A 203 7.66 -12.48 15.05
C LYS A 203 6.37 -12.36 14.25
N PHE A 204 5.88 -11.14 14.12
CA PHE A 204 4.73 -10.79 13.32
C PHE A 204 5.15 -10.39 11.90
N ASN A 205 4.31 -10.74 10.93
CA ASN A 205 4.37 -10.23 9.57
C ASN A 205 3.93 -8.77 9.57
N PHE A 206 4.83 -7.87 9.15
CA PHE A 206 4.54 -6.45 8.95
C PHE A 206 5.00 -6.03 7.56
N GLY A 207 4.06 -5.92 6.62
CA GLY A 207 4.39 -5.80 5.19
C GLY A 207 5.26 -6.99 4.77
N ALA A 208 6.44 -6.72 4.22
CA ALA A 208 7.43 -7.71 3.84
C ALA A 208 8.58 -7.88 4.86
N THR A 209 8.33 -7.60 6.14
CA THR A 209 9.35 -7.68 7.22
C THR A 209 8.80 -8.41 8.45
N CYS A 210 9.67 -9.08 9.19
CA CYS A 210 9.35 -9.73 10.46
C CYS A 210 9.70 -8.83 11.65
N VAL A 211 8.71 -8.48 12.48
CA VAL A 211 8.86 -7.61 13.65
C VAL A 211 8.52 -8.34 14.95
N LYS A 212 9.23 -8.05 16.04
CA LYS A 212 8.93 -8.65 17.35
C LYS A 212 7.64 -8.11 17.97
N THR A 213 7.35 -6.84 17.72
CA THR A 213 6.18 -6.12 18.21
C THR A 213 5.59 -5.34 17.05
N CYS A 214 4.26 -5.27 16.96
CA CYS A 214 3.63 -4.43 15.95
C CYS A 214 3.97 -2.95 16.21
N PRO A 215 4.24 -2.16 15.15
CA PRO A 215 4.49 -0.74 15.29
C PRO A 215 3.30 -0.01 15.91
N TYR A 216 3.55 1.22 16.40
CA TYR A 216 2.50 2.08 16.92
C TYR A 216 1.34 2.21 15.92
N ASN A 217 0.11 2.25 16.44
CA ASN A 217 -1.15 2.34 15.69
C ASN A 217 -1.56 1.11 14.87
N TYR A 218 -0.75 0.04 14.86
CA TYR A 218 -1.14 -1.26 14.31
C TYR A 218 -1.71 -2.19 15.37
N LEU A 219 -2.61 -3.05 14.94
CA LEU A 219 -3.25 -4.08 15.74
C LEU A 219 -2.50 -5.41 15.59
N ALA A 220 -2.14 -6.04 16.70
CA ALA A 220 -1.55 -7.37 16.69
C ALA A 220 -2.62 -8.46 16.47
N MET A 221 -2.43 -9.31 15.46
CA MET A 221 -3.10 -10.60 15.30
C MET A 221 -2.18 -11.75 15.72
N ASP A 222 -2.59 -13.00 15.54
CA ASP A 222 -1.77 -14.17 15.88
C ASP A 222 -0.41 -14.22 15.16
N MET A 223 -0.36 -13.77 13.90
CA MET A 223 0.84 -13.85 13.05
C MET A 223 1.20 -12.56 12.31
N ALA A 224 0.37 -11.52 12.35
CA ALA A 224 0.55 -10.32 11.53
C ALA A 224 0.13 -9.05 12.25
N CYS A 225 0.60 -7.92 11.73
CA CYS A 225 0.16 -6.59 12.15
C CYS A 225 -0.83 -6.05 11.11
N THR A 226 -2.01 -5.65 11.55
CA THR A 226 -3.10 -5.15 10.69
C THR A 226 -3.55 -3.76 11.13
N LEU A 227 -4.21 -3.02 10.24
CA LEU A 227 -4.85 -1.74 10.56
C LEU A 227 -6.28 -1.96 11.10
N ASN A 228 -6.95 -3.01 10.64
CA ASN A 228 -8.33 -3.33 11.02
C ASN A 228 -8.44 -4.81 11.38
N CYS A 229 -9.22 -5.13 12.42
CA CYS A 229 -9.50 -6.52 12.76
C CYS A 229 -10.43 -7.16 11.72
N PRO A 230 -10.25 -8.45 11.41
CA PRO A 230 -11.23 -9.22 10.64
C PRO A 230 -12.60 -9.24 11.32
N MET A 231 -13.67 -9.50 10.57
CA MET A 231 -15.06 -9.54 11.10
C MET A 231 -15.25 -10.53 12.26
N ALA A 232 -14.50 -11.63 12.29
CA ALA A 232 -14.56 -12.63 13.37
C ALA A 232 -13.76 -12.23 14.63
N ASN A 233 -13.23 -11.00 14.66
CA ASN A 233 -12.37 -10.50 15.71
C ASN A 233 -12.80 -9.10 16.16
N GLN A 234 -12.53 -8.77 17.42
CA GLN A 234 -12.74 -7.45 18.00
C GLN A 234 -11.42 -6.82 18.43
N GLU A 235 -11.34 -5.49 18.34
CA GLU A 235 -10.19 -4.73 18.84
C GLU A 235 -10.25 -4.66 20.37
N VAL A 236 -9.16 -5.06 21.02
CA VAL A 236 -8.99 -4.96 22.47
C VAL A 236 -7.70 -4.21 22.78
N ILE A 237 -7.75 -3.36 23.80
CA ILE A 237 -6.61 -2.60 24.30
C ILE A 237 -6.13 -3.27 25.58
N ILE A 238 -4.88 -3.71 25.60
CA ILE A 238 -4.22 -4.18 26.82
C ILE A 238 -3.33 -3.06 27.33
N SER A 239 -3.62 -2.58 28.53
CA SER A 239 -2.73 -1.72 29.29
C SER A 239 -1.73 -2.59 30.05
N HIS A 240 -0.44 -2.38 29.79
CA HIS A 240 0.64 -3.06 30.49
C HIS A 240 0.98 -2.35 31.80
N PRO A 241 1.64 -3.03 32.76
CA PRO A 241 2.01 -2.44 34.06
C PRO A 241 2.93 -1.21 33.95
N ASP A 242 3.66 -1.06 32.85
CA ASP A 242 4.53 0.07 32.55
C ASP A 242 3.77 1.28 31.98
N GLY A 243 2.44 1.19 31.83
CA GLY A 243 1.58 2.22 31.26
C GLY A 243 1.52 2.20 29.73
N SER A 244 2.23 1.28 29.06
CA SER A 244 2.12 1.12 27.61
C SER A 244 0.82 0.42 27.22
N GLU A 245 0.24 0.80 26.09
CA GLU A 245 -0.96 0.15 25.55
C GLU A 245 -0.60 -0.65 24.30
N THR A 246 -1.05 -1.90 24.25
CA THR A 246 -1.00 -2.71 23.03
C THR A 246 -2.40 -2.99 22.54
N GLN A 247 -2.65 -2.66 21.27
CA GLN A 247 -3.91 -2.94 20.62
C GLN A 247 -3.81 -4.26 19.85
N LYS A 248 -4.77 -5.16 20.05
CA LYS A 248 -4.78 -6.47 19.38
C LYS A 248 -6.18 -6.87 18.93
N CYS A 249 -6.23 -7.85 18.03
CA CYS A 249 -7.47 -8.44 17.55
C CYS A 249 -7.69 -9.79 18.21
N GLU A 250 -8.77 -9.95 18.97
CA GLU A 250 -9.14 -11.22 19.58
C GLU A 250 -10.38 -11.81 18.92
N LYS A 251 -10.43 -13.14 18.78
CA LYS A 251 -11.61 -13.81 18.24
C LYS A 251 -12.81 -13.59 19.16
N CYS A 252 -13.99 -13.38 18.56
CA CYS A 252 -15.25 -13.26 19.28
C CYS A 252 -16.32 -14.12 18.60
N ASP A 253 -17.05 -14.91 19.40
CA ASP A 253 -18.15 -15.75 18.89
C ASP A 253 -19.39 -14.91 18.56
N ASN A 254 -19.66 -13.87 19.37
CA ASN A 254 -20.71 -12.88 19.17
C ASN A 254 -20.11 -11.48 19.40
N CYS A 255 -19.37 -10.97 18.42
CA CYS A 255 -18.77 -9.64 18.49
C CYS A 255 -19.86 -8.58 18.75
N HIS A 256 -19.64 -7.70 19.73
CA HIS A 256 -20.60 -6.64 20.04
C HIS A 256 -20.84 -5.77 18.80
N LYS A 257 -22.08 -5.32 18.62
CA LYS A 257 -22.40 -4.36 17.56
C LYS A 257 -21.59 -3.09 17.78
N VAL A 258 -20.66 -2.82 16.88
CA VAL A 258 -19.83 -1.60 16.88
C VAL A 258 -20.45 -0.54 15.99
N CYS A 259 -19.99 0.71 16.15
CA CYS A 259 -20.39 1.80 15.27
C CYS A 259 -19.41 1.91 14.11
N TYR A 260 -19.85 1.55 12.91
CA TYR A 260 -19.05 1.68 11.70
C TYR A 260 -19.19 3.08 11.10
N GLY A 261 -18.06 3.66 10.72
CA GLY A 261 -17.99 4.95 10.03
C GLY A 261 -18.13 4.81 8.51
N LEU A 262 -17.90 5.91 7.80
CA LEU A 262 -17.96 5.97 6.34
C LEU A 262 -16.95 5.01 5.69
N GLY A 263 -17.36 4.45 4.54
CA GLY A 263 -16.56 3.50 3.76
C GLY A 263 -16.53 2.08 4.32
N ILE A 264 -17.34 1.79 5.34
CA ILE A 264 -17.51 0.47 5.95
C ILE A 264 -19.02 0.23 6.14
N ASP A 265 -19.55 -0.85 5.62
CA ASP A 265 -20.96 -1.21 5.82
C ASP A 265 -21.23 -1.68 7.26
N ASN A 266 -22.51 -1.91 7.58
CA ASN A 266 -22.93 -2.40 8.89
C ASN A 266 -22.39 -3.81 9.24
N LEU A 267 -21.76 -4.50 8.28
CA LEU A 267 -21.12 -5.79 8.45
C LEU A 267 -19.59 -5.66 8.64
N GLY A 268 -19.02 -4.46 8.57
CA GLY A 268 -17.58 -4.26 8.68
C GLY A 268 -16.82 -4.48 7.37
N ILE A 269 -17.51 -4.54 6.23
CA ILE A 269 -16.94 -4.73 4.89
C ILE A 269 -16.74 -3.35 4.24
N MET A 270 -15.63 -3.15 3.52
CA MET A 270 -15.46 -1.96 2.69
C MET A 270 -16.58 -1.88 1.64
N ASP A 271 -17.46 -0.91 1.81
CA ASP A 271 -18.50 -0.60 0.83
C ASP A 271 -17.99 0.46 -0.15
N ASN A 272 -17.81 0.05 -1.41
CA ASN A 272 -17.43 0.96 -2.50
C ASN A 272 -18.64 1.74 -3.05
N HIS A 273 -19.86 1.50 -2.55
CA HIS A 273 -21.10 2.08 -3.05
C HIS A 273 -21.91 2.76 -1.94
N GLY A 274 -21.63 4.02 -1.68
CA GLY A 274 -22.74 4.98 -1.54
C GLY A 274 -22.64 6.06 -0.47
N ILE A 275 -21.91 5.84 0.64
CA ILE A 275 -21.89 6.81 1.74
C ILE A 275 -20.51 7.44 1.89
N THR A 276 -20.35 8.61 1.28
CA THR A 276 -19.11 9.41 1.29
C THR A 276 -19.12 10.52 2.33
N MET A 277 -20.25 10.78 2.97
CA MET A 277 -20.44 11.87 3.93
C MET A 277 -21.52 11.57 4.96
N VAL A 278 -21.46 12.27 6.09
CA VAL A 278 -22.52 12.26 7.11
C VAL A 278 -23.68 13.11 6.63
N THR A 279 -24.90 12.59 6.76
CA THR A 279 -26.14 13.25 6.34
C THR A 279 -27.22 13.06 7.40
N SER A 280 -28.33 13.78 7.29
CA SER A 280 -29.49 13.60 8.17
C SER A 280 -30.08 12.19 8.13
N SER A 281 -29.83 11.41 7.06
CA SER A 281 -30.30 10.03 6.91
C SER A 281 -29.44 8.98 7.60
N ASN A 282 -28.18 9.28 7.93
CA ASN A 282 -27.26 8.31 8.54
C ASN A 282 -26.73 8.71 9.92
N VAL A 283 -26.78 9.99 10.30
CA VAL A 283 -26.19 10.52 11.54
C VAL A 283 -26.68 9.81 12.80
N ASP A 284 -27.95 9.39 12.83
CA ASP A 284 -28.57 8.74 13.98
C ASP A 284 -27.93 7.38 14.32
N GLN A 285 -27.25 6.73 13.36
CA GLN A 285 -26.53 5.48 13.60
C GLN A 285 -25.35 5.65 14.57
N PHE A 286 -24.86 6.88 14.74
CA PHE A 286 -23.76 7.22 15.63
C PHE A 286 -24.21 7.58 17.05
N ASN A 287 -25.52 7.57 17.30
CA ASN A 287 -26.05 7.92 18.61
C ASN A 287 -25.53 6.95 19.69
N LYS A 288 -24.98 7.50 20.78
CA LYS A 288 -24.35 6.78 21.91
C LYS A 288 -23.06 6.03 21.57
N CYS A 289 -22.47 6.27 20.40
CA CYS A 289 -21.19 5.69 20.03
C CYS A 289 -20.03 6.40 20.74
N LYS A 290 -19.25 5.65 21.51
CA LYS A 290 -17.97 6.14 22.09
C LYS A 290 -16.79 6.00 21.15
N LYS A 291 -16.84 5.01 20.26
CA LYS A 291 -15.78 4.72 19.29
C LYS A 291 -16.41 4.43 17.94
N ILE A 292 -15.87 5.07 16.90
CA ILE A 292 -16.26 4.84 15.50
C ILE A 292 -15.14 4.10 14.78
N TYR A 293 -15.50 2.95 14.21
CA TYR A 293 -14.63 2.12 13.37
C TYR A 293 -14.80 2.56 11.92
N GLY A 294 -13.97 3.48 11.47
CA GLY A 294 -14.08 4.11 10.15
C GLY A 294 -13.84 5.61 10.23
N SER A 295 -14.36 6.34 9.24
CA SER A 295 -14.12 7.78 9.11
C SER A 295 -15.40 8.59 9.18
N LEU A 296 -15.28 9.89 9.40
CA LEU A 296 -16.37 10.86 9.28
C LEU A 296 -15.96 11.94 8.28
N ALA A 297 -16.91 12.35 7.43
CA ALA A 297 -16.70 13.37 6.43
C ALA A 297 -17.94 14.27 6.35
N PHE A 298 -17.74 15.59 6.36
CA PHE A 298 -18.77 16.61 6.25
C PHE A 298 -18.48 17.47 5.04
N LEU A 299 -19.35 17.40 4.03
CA LEU A 299 -19.23 18.13 2.77
C LEU A 299 -20.35 19.18 2.68
N PRO A 300 -20.29 20.15 1.74
CA PRO A 300 -21.39 21.12 1.57
C PRO A 300 -22.78 20.48 1.45
N GLN A 301 -22.84 19.30 0.81
CA GLN A 301 -24.07 18.54 0.62
C GLN A 301 -24.62 17.93 1.92
N SER A 302 -23.80 17.77 2.97
CA SER A 302 -24.27 17.34 4.29
C SER A 302 -25.25 18.35 4.89
N PHE A 303 -25.08 19.64 4.59
CA PHE A 303 -25.87 20.75 5.12
C PHE A 303 -26.82 21.37 4.10
N ALA A 304 -26.85 20.84 2.88
CA ALA A 304 -27.83 21.22 1.87
C ALA A 304 -28.96 20.18 1.82
N ARG A 305 -30.15 20.62 1.39
CA ARG A 305 -31.22 19.68 1.07
C ARG A 305 -30.89 18.98 -0.25
N ASP A 306 -30.88 17.66 -0.23
CA ASP A 306 -30.77 16.88 -1.45
C ASP A 306 -32.17 16.69 -2.06
N HIS A 307 -32.41 17.31 -3.22
CA HIS A 307 -33.67 17.21 -3.94
C HIS A 307 -33.89 15.85 -4.62
N VAL A 308 -32.81 15.07 -4.87
CA VAL A 308 -32.88 13.78 -5.55
C VAL A 308 -33.28 12.69 -4.57
N THR A 309 -32.63 12.62 -3.41
CA THR A 309 -32.96 11.64 -2.36
C THR A 309 -34.03 12.16 -1.37
N ASN A 310 -34.45 13.42 -1.51
CA ASN A 310 -35.32 14.14 -0.57
C ASN A 310 -34.77 14.15 0.88
N THR A 311 -33.45 14.04 1.03
CA THR A 311 -32.77 14.09 2.33
C THR A 311 -32.66 15.54 2.79
N SER A 312 -33.10 15.81 4.03
CA SER A 312 -33.01 17.16 4.62
C SER A 312 -31.57 17.52 4.97
N ALA A 313 -31.30 18.82 5.10
CA ALA A 313 -30.04 19.30 5.67
C ALA A 313 -29.82 18.73 7.08
N LEU A 314 -28.57 18.42 7.39
CA LEU A 314 -28.17 17.99 8.73
C LEU A 314 -28.35 19.14 9.74
N THR A 315 -29.01 18.87 10.86
CA THR A 315 -29.25 19.87 11.91
C THR A 315 -28.25 19.76 13.07
N LEU A 316 -28.09 20.85 13.84
CA LEU A 316 -27.24 20.85 15.03
C LEU A 316 -27.71 19.82 16.07
N GLU A 317 -29.04 19.64 16.19
CA GLU A 317 -29.63 18.67 17.11
C GLU A 317 -29.21 17.25 16.76
N GLN A 318 -29.18 16.90 15.47
CA GLN A 318 -28.73 15.60 14.99
C GLN A 318 -27.23 15.37 15.23
N LEU A 319 -26.41 16.41 15.10
CA LEU A 319 -24.97 16.36 15.38
C LEU A 319 -24.64 16.07 16.85
N ASN A 320 -25.58 16.29 17.78
CA ASN A 320 -25.38 15.88 19.18
C ASN A 320 -25.17 14.37 19.35
N SER A 321 -25.47 13.56 18.32
CA SER A 321 -25.09 12.14 18.26
C SER A 321 -23.60 11.91 18.51
N PHE A 322 -22.75 12.89 18.18
CA PHE A 322 -21.29 12.81 18.36
C PHE A 322 -20.79 13.29 19.72
N ARG A 323 -21.64 13.85 20.61
CA ARG A 323 -21.17 14.36 21.90
C ARG A 323 -20.49 13.32 22.77
N ASN A 324 -20.87 12.04 22.67
CA ASN A 324 -20.26 10.96 23.43
C ASN A 324 -19.04 10.32 22.74
N LEU A 325 -18.68 10.80 21.54
CA LEU A 325 -17.62 10.21 20.74
C LEU A 325 -16.25 10.55 21.35
N GLU A 326 -15.48 9.52 21.64
CA GLU A 326 -14.14 9.62 22.24
C GLU A 326 -13.04 9.19 21.27
N GLU A 327 -13.31 8.31 20.30
CA GLU A 327 -12.31 7.79 19.37
C GLU A 327 -12.84 7.55 17.94
N ILE A 328 -12.04 7.92 16.94
CA ILE A 328 -12.24 7.60 15.51
C ILE A 328 -11.04 6.80 15.00
N THR A 329 -11.25 5.63 14.39
CA THR A 329 -10.12 4.81 13.88
C THR A 329 -9.60 5.26 12.51
N GLY A 330 -10.44 5.86 11.68
CA GLY A 330 -10.10 6.45 10.39
C GLY A 330 -9.72 7.92 10.52
N TYR A 331 -10.34 8.77 9.70
CA TYR A 331 -10.12 10.22 9.69
C TYR A 331 -11.40 10.99 10.04
N LEU A 332 -11.24 12.29 10.37
CA LEU A 332 -12.29 13.29 10.41
C LEU A 332 -11.99 14.33 9.32
N TYR A 333 -12.90 14.51 8.37
CA TYR A 333 -12.79 15.48 7.28
C TYR A 333 -13.96 16.46 7.33
N ILE A 334 -13.67 17.76 7.34
CA ILE A 334 -14.68 18.81 7.38
C ILE A 334 -14.34 19.81 6.27
N ASP A 335 -15.07 19.74 5.17
CA ASP A 335 -14.97 20.66 4.03
C ASP A 335 -15.99 21.81 4.13
N ALA A 336 -17.10 21.55 4.82
CA ALA A 336 -18.12 22.55 5.09
C ALA A 336 -18.61 22.47 6.53
N TRP A 337 -18.99 23.63 7.06
CA TRP A 337 -19.64 23.78 8.36
C TRP A 337 -20.54 25.03 8.32
N PRO A 338 -21.78 24.99 8.83
CA PRO A 338 -22.65 26.17 8.85
C PRO A 338 -22.05 27.36 9.62
N GLU A 339 -22.12 28.57 9.03
CA GLU A 339 -21.53 29.79 9.59
C GLU A 339 -22.13 30.18 10.95
N GLU A 340 -23.40 29.85 11.17
CA GLU A 340 -24.09 30.07 12.45
C GLU A 340 -23.47 29.25 13.60
N TRP A 341 -22.71 28.19 13.31
CA TRP A 341 -22.12 27.31 14.31
C TRP A 341 -20.63 27.64 14.46
N THR A 342 -20.31 28.39 15.51
CA THR A 342 -19.01 29.04 15.67
C THR A 342 -17.86 28.11 16.06
N ASP A 343 -18.14 26.85 16.38
CA ASP A 343 -17.15 25.88 16.79
C ASP A 343 -17.52 24.44 16.38
N LEU A 344 -16.67 23.50 16.77
CA LEU A 344 -16.86 22.05 16.61
C LEU A 344 -17.17 21.37 17.96
N SER A 345 -17.87 22.06 18.88
CA SER A 345 -18.13 21.55 20.24
C SER A 345 -18.88 20.22 20.26
N VAL A 346 -19.53 19.84 19.16
CA VAL A 346 -20.16 18.51 18.99
C VAL A 346 -19.15 17.36 19.12
N PHE A 347 -17.84 17.64 18.93
CA PHE A 347 -16.74 16.71 19.11
C PHE A 347 -15.88 17.03 20.36
N GLU A 348 -16.39 17.79 21.34
CA GLU A 348 -15.65 18.21 22.54
C GLU A 348 -15.01 17.06 23.33
N ASN A 349 -15.60 15.86 23.28
CA ASN A 349 -15.13 14.67 23.98
C ASN A 349 -14.21 13.78 23.14
N LEU A 350 -13.94 14.14 21.88
CA LEU A 350 -13.08 13.37 20.99
C LEU A 350 -11.62 13.46 21.46
N LYS A 351 -11.05 12.33 21.87
CA LYS A 351 -9.70 12.24 22.42
C LYS A 351 -8.68 11.78 21.39
N VAL A 352 -9.07 10.85 20.51
CA VAL A 352 -8.13 10.19 19.60
C VAL A 352 -8.72 10.04 18.19
N ILE A 353 -7.95 10.45 17.19
CA ILE A 353 -8.14 10.09 15.79
C ILE A 353 -6.94 9.24 15.38
N ARG A 354 -7.14 7.96 15.09
CA ARG A 354 -6.05 7.01 14.83
C ARG A 354 -5.46 7.20 13.44
N GLY A 355 -6.23 7.62 12.43
CA GLY A 355 -5.72 7.81 11.08
C GLY A 355 -5.28 6.51 10.39
N ARG A 356 -5.89 5.37 10.74
CA ARG A 356 -5.58 4.07 10.08
C ARG A 356 -6.11 4.02 8.64
N SER A 357 -7.13 4.83 8.37
CA SER A 357 -7.56 5.23 7.03
C SER A 357 -7.35 6.73 6.89
N LEU A 358 -6.86 7.18 5.74
CA LEU A 358 -6.63 8.58 5.42
C LEU A 358 -7.58 9.03 4.31
N TYR A 359 -7.99 10.29 4.33
CA TYR A 359 -8.76 10.89 3.24
C TYR A 359 -7.92 10.87 1.95
N LYS A 360 -8.56 10.56 0.82
CA LYS A 360 -7.89 10.39 -0.48
C LYS A 360 -8.40 11.39 -1.49
#